data_AF-A0A536VJS0-F1
#
_entry.id   AF-A0A536VJS0-F1
#
_cell.length_a   1.000
_cell.length_b   1.000
_cell.length_c   1.000
_cell.angle_alpha   90.00
_cell.angle_beta   90.00
_cell.angle_gamma   90.00
#
_symmetry.space_group_name_H-M   'P 1'
#
loop_
_entity.id
_entity.type
_entity.pdbx_description
1 polymer ?
#
loop_
_entity_poly.entity_id
_entity_poly.type
_entity_poly.pdbx_seq_one_letter_code
_entity_poly.pdbx_strand_id
1 'polypeptide(L)'
;MFLSSVSLTRLIRVLLPCVCALPLLVQAADKAKESSFGKAPPKSPLLSRNELRECMALQEKNRSTLADTSKLQTQLGHDKEEIVRLAAELKETLVWLDQTSAEQVDQYNAKAAARTKLIEAYETRVPAYNAQVDALKASRDAFAKNCENRRFDERDEADIKSGK
;
A
#
# COMPACT_ATOMS: atom_id res chain seq x y z
N MET A 1 -52.75 12.63 -20.03
CA MET A 1 -53.94 13.15 -19.33
C MET A 1 -53.50 13.77 -18.01
N PHE A 2 -54.20 14.83 -17.62
CA PHE A 2 -54.06 15.69 -16.43
C PHE A 2 -53.28 17.01 -16.59
N LEU A 3 -54.11 18.04 -16.75
CA LEU A 3 -53.87 19.47 -16.65
C LEU A 3 -53.47 19.88 -15.23
N SER A 4 -52.72 20.97 -15.09
CA SER A 4 -52.95 22.04 -14.09
C SER A 4 -52.01 23.20 -14.40
N SER A 5 -52.47 24.37 -14.82
CA SER A 5 -53.33 25.38 -14.15
C SER A 5 -52.54 26.37 -13.31
N VAL A 6 -52.45 27.57 -13.88
CA VAL A 6 -52.18 28.94 -13.41
C VAL A 6 -52.49 29.26 -11.93
N SER A 7 -51.63 30.06 -11.29
CA SER A 7 -51.96 31.15 -10.36
C SER A 7 -50.68 31.95 -10.08
N LEU A 8 -50.41 33.09 -10.73
CA LEU A 8 -51.00 34.43 -10.59
C LEU A 8 -50.87 35.06 -9.19
N THR A 9 -49.65 35.53 -8.92
CA THR A 9 -49.29 36.87 -8.43
C THR A 9 -50.33 37.70 -7.64
N ARG A 10 -50.01 37.89 -6.35
CA ARG A 10 -50.31 39.05 -5.49
C ARG A 10 -49.11 39.14 -4.54
N LEU A 11 -48.48 40.27 -4.21
CA LEU A 11 -48.94 41.63 -4.04
C LEU A 11 -47.70 42.54 -3.91
N ILE A 12 -47.90 43.80 -4.30
CA ILE A 12 -47.30 45.03 -3.75
C ILE A 12 -45.89 45.42 -4.24
N ARG A 13 -45.94 46.59 -4.86
CA ARG A 13 -44.91 47.44 -5.42
C ARG A 13 -44.66 48.57 -4.41
N VAL A 14 -43.47 49.17 -4.50
CA VAL A 14 -43.12 50.53 -4.03
C VAL A 14 -42.66 50.66 -2.56
N LEU A 15 -41.34 50.70 -2.34
CA LEU A 15 -40.58 51.95 -2.10
C LEU A 15 -39.11 51.61 -1.85
N LEU A 16 -38.29 51.96 -2.85
CA LEU A 16 -36.84 51.97 -2.81
C LEU A 16 -36.39 53.32 -2.22
N PRO A 17 -35.58 53.33 -1.16
CA PRO A 17 -34.48 54.27 -1.11
C PRO A 17 -33.14 53.53 -0.96
N CYS A 18 -32.24 53.94 -1.86
CA CYS A 18 -30.82 53.69 -1.89
C CYS A 18 -30.19 53.67 -0.48
N VAL A 19 -29.69 52.51 -0.06
CA VAL A 19 -28.56 52.42 0.85
C VAL A 19 -27.58 51.46 0.20
N CYS A 20 -26.51 52.00 -0.38
CA CYS A 20 -25.33 51.26 -0.79
C CYS A 20 -24.64 50.67 0.45
N ALA A 21 -25.20 49.59 1.00
CA ALA A 21 -24.44 48.69 1.85
C ALA A 21 -23.78 47.69 0.91
N LEU A 22 -22.47 47.85 0.69
CA LEU A 22 -21.64 46.79 0.14
C LEU A 22 -21.96 45.51 0.93
N PRO A 23 -22.47 44.43 0.32
CA PRO A 23 -22.42 43.15 0.99
C PRO A 23 -20.93 42.86 1.14
N LEU A 24 -20.43 42.99 2.37
CA LEU A 24 -19.31 42.18 2.79
C LEU A 24 -19.73 40.76 2.43
N LEU A 25 -19.16 40.25 1.34
CA LEU A 25 -19.07 38.83 1.07
C LEU A 25 -18.33 38.26 2.28
N VAL A 26 -19.07 37.96 3.33
CA VAL A 26 -18.73 36.88 4.23
C VAL A 26 -18.74 35.67 3.29
N GLN A 27 -17.57 35.36 2.74
CA GLN A 27 -17.32 34.00 2.31
C GLN A 27 -17.61 33.17 3.55
N ALA A 28 -18.76 32.50 3.55
CA ALA A 28 -18.93 31.32 4.36
C ALA A 28 -17.72 30.46 3.96
N ALA A 29 -16.71 30.40 4.84
CA ALA A 29 -15.56 29.57 4.60
C ALA A 29 -16.13 28.17 4.36
N ASP A 30 -16.08 27.71 3.10
CA ASP A 30 -16.47 26.36 2.75
C ASP A 30 -15.82 25.45 3.78
N LYS A 31 -16.64 24.73 4.55
CA LYS A 31 -16.11 23.82 5.54
C LYS A 31 -15.15 22.91 4.80
N ALA A 32 -13.89 22.90 5.27
CA ALA A 32 -12.85 22.06 4.73
C ALA A 32 -13.41 20.66 4.51
N LYS A 33 -13.30 20.15 3.28
CA LYS A 33 -13.67 18.77 3.02
C LYS A 33 -12.61 17.90 3.68
N GLU A 34 -13.03 17.03 4.57
CA GLU A 34 -12.13 16.22 5.38
C GLU A 34 -12.27 14.75 5.01
N SER A 35 -11.14 14.03 5.09
CA SER A 35 -11.06 12.58 4.92
C SER A 35 -10.25 11.97 6.08
N SER A 36 -10.08 10.65 6.09
CA SER A 36 -9.29 9.96 7.12
C SER A 36 -8.62 8.69 6.63
N PHE A 37 -7.49 8.35 7.25
CA PHE A 37 -6.86 7.04 7.07
C PHE A 37 -7.63 5.99 7.89
N GLY A 38 -8.75 5.48 7.37
CA GLY A 38 -9.60 4.52 8.08
C GLY A 38 -10.82 5.18 8.74
N LYS A 39 -11.26 4.66 9.88
CA LYS A 39 -12.47 5.13 10.58
C LYS A 39 -12.08 6.07 11.71
N ALA A 40 -11.91 7.35 11.38
CA ALA A 40 -11.58 8.35 12.38
C ALA A 40 -12.77 8.67 13.31
N PRO A 41 -12.55 8.79 14.63
CA PRO A 41 -13.57 9.27 15.55
C PRO A 41 -14.05 10.68 15.16
N PRO A 42 -15.36 10.98 15.28
CA PRO A 42 -15.86 12.33 15.12
C PRO A 42 -15.13 13.27 16.10
N LYS A 43 -14.64 14.40 15.61
CA LYS A 43 -13.87 15.40 16.39
C LYS A 43 -12.44 15.02 16.78
N SER A 44 -11.87 13.93 16.24
CA SER A 44 -10.42 13.71 16.36
C SER A 44 -9.63 14.87 15.74
N PRO A 45 -8.48 15.28 16.32
CA PRO A 45 -7.66 16.36 15.78
C PRO A 45 -7.24 16.07 14.33
N LEU A 46 -7.33 17.09 13.48
CA LEU A 46 -6.85 17.02 12.10
C LEU A 46 -5.31 16.92 12.11
N LEU A 47 -4.78 16.12 11.18
CA LEU A 47 -3.37 16.15 10.83
C LEU A 47 -3.06 17.53 10.22
N SER A 48 -1.94 18.11 10.64
CA SER A 48 -1.31 19.19 9.89
C SER A 48 -0.83 18.68 8.53
N ARG A 49 -0.64 19.60 7.57
CA ARG A 49 -0.07 19.27 6.25
C ARG A 49 1.24 18.47 6.32
N ASN A 50 2.11 18.77 7.28
CA ASN A 50 3.37 18.05 7.44
C ASN A 50 3.15 16.63 7.97
N GLU A 51 2.33 16.46 9.01
CA GLU A 51 1.98 15.11 9.51
C GLU A 51 1.25 14.29 8.43
N LEU A 52 0.38 14.91 7.63
CA LEU A 52 -0.28 14.26 6.51
C LEU A 52 0.75 13.76 5.47
N ARG A 53 1.74 14.58 5.13
CA ARG A 53 2.82 14.18 4.21
C ARG A 53 3.59 12.97 4.73
N GLU A 54 3.93 12.96 6.02
CA GLU A 54 4.60 11.83 6.68
C GLU A 54 3.73 10.57 6.65
N CYS A 55 2.44 10.70 6.95
CA CYS A 55 1.50 9.59 6.91
C CYS A 55 1.32 8.99 5.52
N MET A 56 1.24 9.84 4.48
CA MET A 56 1.18 9.39 3.09
C MET A 56 2.48 8.69 2.68
N ALA A 57 3.64 9.20 3.09
CA ALA A 57 4.93 8.56 2.83
C ALA A 57 5.03 7.18 3.52
N LEU A 58 4.56 7.05 4.77
CA LEU A 58 4.48 5.77 5.48
C LEU A 58 3.52 4.79 4.80
N GLN A 59 2.35 5.26 4.33
CA GLN A 59 1.42 4.43 3.58
C GLN A 59 2.05 3.88 2.31
N GLU A 60 2.74 4.74 1.54
CA GLU A 60 3.44 4.33 0.33
C GLU A 60 4.54 3.33 0.62
N LYS A 61 5.38 3.61 1.62
CA LYS A 61 6.45 2.72 2.07
C LYS A 61 5.90 1.35 2.48
N ASN A 62 4.79 1.32 3.23
CA ASN A 62 4.16 0.07 3.63
C ASN A 62 3.67 -0.72 2.42
N ARG A 63 3.08 -0.05 1.42
CA ARG A 63 2.60 -0.67 0.18
C ARG A 63 3.75 -1.25 -0.65
N SER A 64 4.81 -0.47 -0.90
CA SER A 64 5.96 -0.93 -1.69
C SER A 64 6.71 -2.06 -1.00
N THR A 65 6.99 -1.90 0.31
CA THR A 65 7.69 -2.93 1.10
C THR A 65 6.89 -4.23 1.16
N LEU A 66 5.56 -4.17 1.29
CA LEU A 66 4.71 -5.36 1.23
C LEU A 66 4.80 -6.06 -0.13
N ALA A 67 4.76 -5.30 -1.23
CA ALA A 67 4.88 -5.86 -2.58
C ALA A 67 6.23 -6.56 -2.78
N ASP A 68 7.33 -5.96 -2.32
CA ASP A 68 8.66 -6.53 -2.44
C ASP A 68 8.87 -7.74 -1.51
N THR A 69 8.35 -7.66 -0.27
CA THR A 69 8.35 -8.80 0.67
C THR A 69 7.60 -9.99 0.08
N SER A 70 6.45 -9.76 -0.56
CA SER A 70 5.64 -10.79 -1.21
C SER A 70 6.39 -11.47 -2.37
N LYS A 71 7.05 -10.69 -3.24
CA LYS A 71 7.88 -11.25 -4.33
C LYS A 71 8.99 -12.14 -3.78
N LEU A 72 9.67 -11.68 -2.73
CA LEU A 72 10.76 -12.44 -2.12
C LEU A 72 10.24 -13.72 -1.43
N GLN A 73 9.08 -13.65 -0.79
CA GLN A 73 8.41 -14.83 -0.23
C GLN A 73 8.10 -15.87 -1.32
N THR A 74 7.54 -15.44 -2.46
CA THR A 74 7.27 -16.34 -3.60
C THR A 74 8.55 -16.97 -4.12
N GLN A 75 9.62 -16.19 -4.29
CA GLN A 75 10.91 -16.71 -4.75
C GLN A 75 11.47 -17.76 -3.79
N LEU A 76 11.47 -17.48 -2.48
CA LEU A 76 11.92 -18.43 -1.46
C LEU A 76 11.07 -19.71 -1.44
N GLY A 77 9.76 -19.59 -1.70
CA GLY A 77 8.86 -20.74 -1.85
C GLY A 77 9.27 -21.63 -3.02
N HIS A 78 9.44 -21.03 -4.21
CA HIS A 78 9.89 -21.73 -5.40
C HIS A 78 11.26 -22.39 -5.21
N ASP A 79 12.24 -21.67 -4.66
CA ASP A 79 13.57 -22.20 -4.38
C ASP A 79 13.50 -23.43 -3.46
N LYS A 80 12.67 -23.38 -2.42
CA LYS A 80 12.48 -24.49 -1.49
C LYS A 80 11.88 -25.71 -2.17
N GLU A 81 10.85 -25.51 -2.99
CA GLU A 81 10.21 -26.58 -3.76
C GLU A 81 11.23 -27.25 -4.70
N GLU A 82 12.03 -26.45 -5.40
CA GLU A 82 13.05 -26.93 -6.32
C GLU A 82 14.18 -27.69 -5.60
N ILE A 83 14.65 -27.19 -4.45
CA ILE A 83 15.64 -27.86 -3.61
C ILE A 83 15.13 -29.24 -3.16
N VAL A 84 13.84 -29.36 -2.82
CA VAL A 84 13.20 -30.62 -2.43
C VAL A 84 13.07 -31.56 -3.63
N ARG A 85 12.62 -31.05 -4.80
CA ARG A 85 12.52 -31.83 -6.04
C ARG A 85 13.88 -32.43 -6.43
N LEU A 86 14.93 -31.60 -6.48
CA LEU A 86 16.29 -32.06 -6.79
C LEU A 86 16.82 -33.05 -5.74
N ALA A 87 16.47 -32.90 -4.46
CA ALA A 87 16.84 -33.87 -3.43
C ALA A 87 16.23 -35.24 -3.70
N ALA A 88 14.95 -35.29 -4.08
CA ALA A 88 14.25 -36.52 -4.41
C ALA A 88 14.85 -37.19 -5.65
N GLU A 89 15.10 -36.42 -6.71
CA GLU A 89 15.71 -36.94 -7.95
C GLU A 89 17.12 -37.48 -7.73
N LEU A 90 17.94 -36.79 -6.93
CA LEU A 90 19.26 -37.28 -6.56
C LEU A 90 19.17 -38.57 -5.77
N LYS A 91 18.23 -38.67 -4.82
CA LYS A 91 18.01 -39.88 -4.03
C LYS A 91 17.61 -41.06 -4.92
N GLU A 92 16.71 -40.84 -5.87
CA GLU A 92 16.28 -41.88 -6.84
C GLU A 92 17.40 -42.27 -7.80
N THR A 93 18.14 -41.29 -8.34
CA THR A 93 19.27 -41.55 -9.25
C THR A 93 20.34 -42.39 -8.55
N LEU A 94 20.60 -42.14 -7.27
CA LEU A 94 21.61 -42.86 -6.49
C LEU A 94 21.32 -44.36 -6.36
N VAL A 95 20.05 -44.78 -6.39
CA VAL A 95 19.65 -46.20 -6.28
C VAL A 95 20.14 -47.02 -7.48
N TRP A 96 20.19 -46.40 -8.66
CA TRP A 96 20.49 -47.07 -9.93
C TRP A 96 21.81 -46.60 -10.56
N LEU A 97 22.56 -45.76 -9.85
CA LEU A 97 23.80 -45.17 -10.32
C LEU A 97 24.89 -46.24 -10.51
N ASP A 98 25.36 -46.42 -11.74
CA ASP A 98 26.61 -47.16 -11.99
C ASP A 98 27.82 -46.29 -11.65
N GLN A 99 28.42 -46.57 -10.49
CA GLN A 99 29.57 -45.83 -9.98
C GLN A 99 30.86 -46.05 -10.79
N THR A 100 30.88 -47.04 -11.70
CA THR A 100 32.02 -47.26 -12.60
C THR A 100 31.89 -46.47 -13.90
N SER A 101 30.70 -45.98 -14.21
CA SER A 101 30.43 -45.10 -15.35
C SER A 101 30.75 -43.65 -14.99
N ALA A 102 31.88 -43.14 -15.52
CA ALA A 102 32.27 -41.75 -15.34
C ALA A 102 31.17 -40.76 -15.76
N GLU A 103 30.50 -41.04 -16.88
CA GLU A 103 29.41 -40.19 -17.39
C GLU A 103 28.24 -40.09 -16.39
N GLN A 104 27.79 -41.21 -15.83
CA GLN A 104 26.66 -41.19 -14.89
C GLN A 104 27.04 -40.49 -13.57
N VAL A 105 28.26 -40.71 -13.09
CA VAL A 105 28.80 -40.03 -11.91
C VAL A 105 28.88 -38.52 -12.15
N ASP A 106 29.36 -38.08 -13.31
CA ASP A 106 29.45 -36.66 -13.66
C ASP A 106 28.07 -36.00 -13.74
N GLN A 107 27.08 -36.66 -14.34
CA GLN A 107 25.70 -36.17 -14.39
C GLN A 107 25.09 -36.04 -12.99
N TYR A 108 25.32 -37.02 -12.11
CA TYR A 108 24.89 -36.96 -10.72
C TYR A 108 25.53 -35.78 -9.98
N ASN A 109 26.84 -35.64 -10.09
CA ASN A 109 27.60 -34.57 -9.45
C ASN A 109 27.17 -33.18 -9.94
N ALA A 110 26.89 -33.03 -11.24
CA ALA A 110 26.38 -31.78 -11.80
C ALA A 110 25.02 -31.39 -11.18
N LYS A 111 24.09 -32.35 -11.04
CA LYS A 111 22.80 -32.11 -10.37
C LYS A 111 22.97 -31.78 -8.89
N ALA A 112 23.87 -32.47 -8.18
CA ALA A 112 24.16 -32.21 -6.78
C ALA A 112 24.76 -30.80 -6.58
N ALA A 113 25.66 -30.37 -7.47
CA ALA A 113 26.21 -29.03 -7.47
C ALA A 113 25.15 -27.96 -7.77
N ALA A 114 24.23 -28.21 -8.71
CA ALA A 114 23.11 -27.31 -9.00
C ALA A 114 22.20 -27.12 -7.77
N ARG A 115 21.85 -28.21 -7.08
CA ARG A 115 21.08 -28.15 -5.83
C ARG A 115 21.82 -27.37 -4.73
N THR A 116 23.13 -27.57 -4.60
CA THR A 116 23.96 -26.86 -3.61
C THR A 116 23.94 -25.35 -3.85
N LYS A 117 24.12 -24.91 -5.12
CA LYS A 117 24.01 -23.50 -5.48
C LYS A 117 22.65 -22.89 -5.17
N LEU A 118 21.56 -23.65 -5.35
CA LEU A 118 20.22 -23.19 -4.99
C LEU A 118 20.06 -23.04 -3.47
N ILE A 119 20.63 -23.95 -2.67
CA ILE A 119 20.64 -23.84 -1.21
C ILE A 119 21.40 -22.59 -0.76
N GLU A 120 22.61 -22.38 -1.28
CA GLU A 120 23.41 -21.19 -0.96
C GLU A 120 22.66 -19.89 -1.30
N ALA A 121 22.00 -19.86 -2.47
CA ALA A 121 21.22 -18.73 -2.91
C ALA A 121 19.97 -18.50 -2.03
N TYR A 122 19.29 -19.58 -1.62
CA TYR A 122 18.18 -19.53 -0.67
C TYR A 122 18.63 -18.99 0.68
N GLU A 123 19.68 -19.55 1.26
CA GLU A 123 20.25 -19.16 2.56
C GLU A 123 20.70 -17.69 2.55
N THR A 124 21.27 -17.22 1.43
CA THR A 124 21.64 -15.81 1.26
C THR A 124 20.43 -14.87 1.23
N ARG A 125 19.30 -15.31 0.68
CA ARG A 125 18.07 -14.51 0.56
C ARG A 125 17.26 -14.44 1.86
N VAL A 126 17.31 -15.47 2.71
CA VAL A 126 16.51 -15.55 3.94
C VAL A 126 16.73 -14.36 4.89
N PRO A 127 17.96 -13.91 5.19
CA PRO A 127 18.18 -12.73 6.03
C PRO A 127 17.53 -11.46 5.47
N ALA A 128 17.59 -11.26 4.15
CA ALA A 128 16.97 -10.11 3.50
C ALA A 128 15.43 -10.15 3.62
N TYR A 129 14.83 -11.33 3.49
CA TYR A 129 13.39 -11.51 3.71
C TYR A 129 12.99 -11.19 5.15
N ASN A 130 13.71 -11.75 6.13
CA ASN A 130 13.43 -11.50 7.55
C ASN A 130 13.55 -10.01 7.89
N ALA A 131 14.60 -9.35 7.41
CA ALA A 131 14.77 -7.91 7.61
C ALA A 131 13.63 -7.08 7.00
N GLN A 132 13.12 -7.46 5.82
CA GLN A 132 11.98 -6.79 5.20
C GLN A 132 10.67 -7.01 5.98
N VAL A 133 10.44 -8.22 6.51
CA VAL A 133 9.29 -8.51 7.36
C VAL A 133 9.32 -7.66 8.64
N ASP A 134 10.48 -7.57 9.30
CA ASP A 134 10.66 -6.76 10.50
C ASP A 134 10.47 -5.26 10.21
N ALA A 135 11.03 -4.77 9.10
CA ALA A 135 10.87 -3.39 8.68
C ALA A 135 9.40 -3.06 8.34
N LEU A 136 8.70 -3.97 7.65
CA LEU A 136 7.28 -3.82 7.34
C LEU A 136 6.44 -3.80 8.61
N LYS A 137 6.72 -4.68 9.58
CA LYS A 137 6.04 -4.71 10.88
C LYS A 137 6.22 -3.37 11.59
N ALA A 138 7.46 -2.90 11.76
CA ALA A 138 7.75 -1.64 12.43
C ALA A 138 7.09 -0.43 11.72
N SER A 139 7.11 -0.41 10.39
CA SER A 139 6.50 0.66 9.60
C SER A 139 4.96 0.64 9.65
N ARG A 140 4.33 -0.54 9.73
CA ARG A 140 2.90 -0.67 9.98
C ARG A 140 2.52 -0.25 11.40
N ASP A 141 3.30 -0.61 12.41
CA ASP A 141 3.07 -0.19 13.79
C ASP A 141 3.20 1.34 13.93
N ALA A 142 4.18 1.95 13.25
CA ALA A 142 4.32 3.41 13.20
C ALA A 142 3.12 4.08 12.50
N PHE A 143 2.64 3.52 11.39
CA PHE A 143 1.44 4.03 10.72
C PHE A 143 0.19 3.89 11.60
N ALA A 144 -0.01 2.74 12.24
CA ALA A 144 -1.13 2.50 13.15
C ALA A 144 -1.14 3.51 14.32
N LYS A 145 0.03 3.79 14.89
CA LYS A 145 0.17 4.73 16.01
C LYS A 145 -0.07 6.18 15.60
N ASN A 146 0.48 6.62 14.47
CA ASN A 146 0.60 8.03 14.15
C ASN A 146 -0.47 8.52 13.17
N CYS A 147 -0.96 7.64 12.30
CA CYS A 147 -1.71 7.99 11.10
C CYS A 147 -3.09 7.33 11.04
N GLU A 148 -3.20 6.08 11.48
CA GLU A 148 -4.45 5.34 11.40
C GLU A 148 -5.56 6.04 12.22
N ASN A 149 -6.74 6.10 11.62
CA ASN A 149 -7.93 6.75 12.14
C ASN A 149 -7.76 8.26 12.45
N ARG A 150 -6.77 8.92 11.84
CA ARG A 150 -6.62 10.38 11.88
C ARG A 150 -7.36 11.04 10.71
N ARG A 151 -7.99 12.18 10.97
CA ARG A 151 -8.62 13.03 9.94
C ARG A 151 -7.59 13.96 9.30
N PHE A 152 -7.82 14.39 8.07
CA PHE A 152 -7.03 15.40 7.38
C PHE A 152 -7.90 16.21 6.40
N ASP A 153 -7.44 17.41 6.03
CA ASP A 153 -8.07 18.25 5.00
C ASP A 153 -7.70 17.71 3.60
N GLU A 154 -8.69 17.45 2.76
CA GLU A 154 -8.48 16.97 1.39
C GLU A 154 -7.71 17.97 0.52
N ARG A 155 -7.78 19.27 0.84
CA ARG A 155 -6.98 20.30 0.15
C ARG A 155 -5.49 20.14 0.44
N ASP A 156 -5.13 19.83 1.68
CA ASP A 156 -3.74 19.55 2.05
C ASP A 156 -3.24 18.28 1.34
N GLU A 157 -4.07 17.25 1.25
CA GLU A 157 -3.75 16.03 0.50
C GLU A 157 -3.50 16.33 -0.99
N ALA A 158 -4.38 17.11 -1.61
CA ALA A 158 -4.27 17.50 -3.02
C ALA A 158 -3.01 18.34 -3.28
N ASP A 159 -2.73 19.30 -2.40
CA ASP A 159 -1.51 20.12 -2.45
C ASP A 159 -0.26 19.23 -2.38
N ILE A 160 -0.19 18.31 -1.40
CA ILE A 160 0.93 17.37 -1.24
C ILE A 160 1.10 16.50 -2.50
N LYS A 161 0.02 15.94 -3.05
CA LYS A 161 0.08 15.12 -4.28
C LYS A 161 0.56 15.91 -5.50
N SER A 162 0.30 17.21 -5.53
CA SER A 162 0.76 18.12 -6.59
C SER A 162 2.17 18.66 -6.37
N GLY A 163 2.85 18.27 -5.28
CA GLY A 163 4.20 18.71 -4.95
C GLY A 163 4.29 20.09 -4.29
N LYS A 164 3.18 20.58 -3.70
CA LYS A 164 3.11 21.85 -2.97
C LYS A 164 3.36 21.69 -1.46
#